data_AF-A0A975M8M2-F1
#
_entry.id   AF-A0A975M8M2-F1
#
_cell.length_a   1.000
_cell.length_b   1.000
_cell.length_c   1.000
_cell.angle_alpha   90.00
_cell.angle_beta   90.00
_cell.angle_gamma   90.00
#
_symmetry.space_group_name_H-M   'P 1'
#
loop_
_entity.id
_entity.type
_entity.pdbx_description
1 polymer ?
#
loop_
_entity_poly.entity_id
_entity_poly.type
_entity_poly.pdbx_seq_one_letter_code
_entity_poly.pdbx_strand_id
1 'polypeptide(L)'
;MIVEADGGSRGNPGHAGYGALVRDPGTGAILAEKAEYIGKASNNVAEYSGLVAALEMAHEIDPDCWILAKMDSKLVVEQMSGRWKIKHEDMQKLAAKARGIVNPRRVKYEWIPRELNKDADRLSNEAMDAGMAGIPWVHKGGLALRGGVAYVDGGGEAAATGPAGTPEAQAPDAQPAEALAPEAPAAAGALHHTELWVRDFAEAEASLGWLLERLGYLRAEHWKTGAKWQGADSYIVVESGPDVLDAGHDRRRPGLNHLAFRAGSKADVDLLTRRAASHGWTLLFADRHPHAGGGEHYAAYLENSAGFEVELVAEESGPA
;
A
#
# COMPACT_ATOMS: atom_id res chain seq x y z
N MET A 1 -14.39 7.46 -11.60
CA MET A 1 -13.85 6.90 -10.35
C MET A 1 -13.23 5.54 -10.61
N ILE A 2 -12.22 5.18 -9.82
CA ILE A 2 -11.70 3.81 -9.78
C ILE A 2 -12.25 3.17 -8.51
N VAL A 3 -12.78 1.96 -8.61
CA VAL A 3 -13.17 1.18 -7.44
C VAL A 3 -12.30 -0.06 -7.36
N GLU A 4 -11.83 -0.37 -6.16
CA GLU A 4 -11.03 -1.56 -5.86
C GLU A 4 -11.75 -2.36 -4.78
N ALA A 5 -11.75 -3.68 -4.93
CA ALA A 5 -12.39 -4.57 -3.96
C ALA A 5 -11.65 -5.91 -3.91
N ASP A 6 -11.70 -6.52 -2.73
CA ASP A 6 -11.21 -7.87 -2.47
C ASP A 6 -12.11 -8.53 -1.41
N GLY A 7 -12.18 -9.85 -1.44
CA GLY A 7 -12.91 -10.65 -0.46
C GLY A 7 -12.20 -11.95 -0.13
N GLY A 8 -12.06 -12.20 1.16
CA GLY A 8 -11.42 -13.40 1.68
C GLY A 8 -12.38 -14.28 2.47
N SER A 9 -12.02 -15.56 2.57
CA SER A 9 -12.62 -16.49 3.53
C SER A 9 -11.59 -17.44 4.13
N ARG A 10 -11.52 -17.50 5.47
CA ARG A 10 -10.65 -18.40 6.23
C ARG A 10 -11.30 -19.77 6.37
N GLY A 11 -11.14 -20.58 5.32
CA GLY A 11 -11.91 -21.80 5.05
C GLY A 11 -12.94 -21.55 3.94
N ASN A 12 -13.44 -22.59 3.25
CA ASN A 12 -14.37 -22.38 2.13
C ASN A 12 -15.56 -23.37 2.15
N PRO A 13 -16.68 -23.05 2.84
CA PRO A 13 -16.97 -21.78 3.53
C PRO A 13 -16.25 -21.64 4.88
N GLY A 14 -15.98 -20.41 5.29
CA GLY A 14 -15.21 -20.05 6.48
C GLY A 14 -15.50 -18.61 6.93
N HIS A 15 -14.77 -18.12 7.94
CA HIS A 15 -14.90 -16.73 8.40
C HIS A 15 -14.51 -15.79 7.26
N ALA A 16 -15.45 -14.98 6.79
CA ALA A 16 -15.33 -14.22 5.57
C ALA A 16 -15.54 -12.73 5.80
N GLY A 17 -14.86 -11.92 5.00
CA GLY A 17 -14.96 -10.47 5.03
C GLY A 17 -14.50 -9.88 3.70
N TYR A 18 -14.85 -8.63 3.47
CA TYR A 18 -14.47 -7.92 2.27
C TYR A 18 -13.84 -6.57 2.59
N GLY A 19 -13.04 -6.08 1.65
CA GLY A 19 -12.51 -4.73 1.62
C GLY A 19 -12.90 -4.07 0.30
N ALA A 20 -13.26 -2.80 0.37
CA ALA A 20 -13.70 -2.01 -0.76
C ALA A 20 -13.22 -0.58 -0.62
N LEU A 21 -12.87 0.07 -1.72
CA LEU A 21 -12.50 1.48 -1.73
C LEU A 21 -12.84 2.17 -3.06
N VAL A 22 -12.91 3.49 -3.01
CA VAL A 22 -13.09 4.37 -4.17
C VAL A 22 -11.92 5.34 -4.25
N ARG A 23 -11.33 5.49 -5.45
CA ARG A 23 -10.26 6.45 -5.74
C ARG A 23 -10.68 7.48 -6.76
N ASP A 24 -10.13 8.68 -6.59
CA ASP A 24 -10.08 9.69 -7.63
C ASP A 24 -9.10 9.24 -8.73
N PRO A 25 -9.55 9.19 -10.00
CA PRO A 25 -8.71 8.70 -11.09
C PRO A 25 -7.59 9.66 -11.50
N GLY A 26 -7.68 10.96 -11.17
CA GLY A 26 -6.68 11.95 -11.56
C GLY A 26 -5.54 12.08 -10.55
N THR A 27 -5.85 11.93 -9.26
CA THR A 27 -4.91 12.11 -8.15
C THR A 27 -4.51 10.81 -7.47
N GLY A 28 -5.26 9.72 -7.67
CA GLY A 28 -5.06 8.44 -6.97
C GLY A 28 -5.52 8.43 -5.51
N ALA A 29 -6.03 9.57 -5.01
CA ALA A 29 -6.47 9.73 -3.63
C ALA A 29 -7.67 8.82 -3.31
N ILE A 30 -7.65 8.21 -2.13
CA ILE A 30 -8.77 7.40 -1.63
C ILE A 30 -9.88 8.35 -1.15
N LEU A 31 -11.06 8.23 -1.77
CA LEU A 31 -12.25 9.03 -1.50
C LEU A 31 -13.16 8.38 -0.45
N ALA A 32 -13.17 7.04 -0.40
CA ALA A 32 -13.93 6.25 0.55
C ALA A 32 -13.31 4.86 0.71
N GLU A 33 -13.42 4.29 1.91
CA GLU A 33 -13.08 2.89 2.20
C GLU A 33 -14.20 2.26 3.03
N LYS A 34 -14.39 0.96 2.85
CA LYS A 34 -15.30 0.16 3.67
C LYS A 34 -14.75 -1.25 3.79
N ALA A 35 -14.80 -1.78 5.02
CA ALA A 35 -14.51 -3.17 5.28
C ALA A 35 -15.59 -3.76 6.18
N GLU A 36 -15.98 -5.00 5.94
CA GLU A 36 -17.03 -5.65 6.72
C GLU A 36 -16.81 -7.16 6.84
N TYR A 37 -16.99 -7.66 8.06
CA TYR A 37 -17.05 -9.08 8.33
C TYR A 37 -18.47 -9.59 8.07
N ILE A 38 -18.59 -10.57 7.19
CA ILE A 38 -19.88 -11.07 6.69
C ILE A 38 -20.26 -12.44 7.27
N GLY A 39 -19.62 -12.86 8.36
CA GLY A 39 -19.89 -14.14 8.99
C GLY A 39 -19.22 -15.30 8.27
N LYS A 40 -19.92 -16.44 8.15
CA LYS A 40 -19.42 -17.61 7.41
C LYS A 40 -19.89 -17.59 5.98
N ALA A 41 -18.97 -17.43 5.03
CA ALA A 41 -19.27 -17.43 3.60
C ALA A 41 -18.14 -18.08 2.77
N SER A 42 -18.40 -18.33 1.49
CA SER A 42 -17.37 -18.76 0.55
C SER A 42 -16.50 -17.57 0.09
N ASN A 43 -15.31 -17.85 -0.44
CA ASN A 43 -14.42 -16.81 -0.96
C ASN A 43 -15.13 -15.96 -2.03
N ASN A 44 -15.78 -16.61 -3.00
CA ASN A 44 -16.46 -15.91 -4.09
C ASN A 44 -17.63 -15.04 -3.59
N VAL A 45 -18.31 -15.43 -2.51
CA VAL A 45 -19.36 -14.60 -1.90
C VAL A 45 -18.75 -13.34 -1.27
N ALA A 46 -17.59 -13.46 -0.62
CA ALA A 46 -16.88 -12.31 -0.07
C ALA A 46 -16.43 -11.34 -1.16
N GLU A 47 -15.84 -11.86 -2.25
CA GLU A 47 -15.37 -11.09 -3.41
C GLU A 47 -16.50 -10.29 -4.05
N TYR A 48 -17.63 -10.95 -4.32
CA TYR A 48 -18.83 -10.29 -4.84
C TYR A 48 -19.41 -9.25 -3.88
N SER A 49 -19.36 -9.51 -2.58
CA SER A 49 -19.81 -8.56 -1.55
C SER A 49 -18.95 -7.30 -1.53
N GLY A 50 -17.62 -7.46 -1.66
CA GLY A 50 -16.69 -6.34 -1.78
C GLY A 50 -16.97 -5.47 -3.00
N LEU A 51 -17.18 -6.08 -4.18
CA LEU A 51 -17.54 -5.34 -5.38
C LEU A 51 -18.85 -4.55 -5.22
N VAL A 52 -19.88 -5.18 -4.63
CA VAL A 52 -21.16 -4.51 -4.35
C VAL A 52 -20.94 -3.28 -3.47
N ALA A 53 -20.19 -3.42 -2.38
CA ALA A 53 -19.90 -2.31 -1.47
C ALA A 53 -19.13 -1.17 -2.16
N ALA A 54 -18.15 -1.51 -3.02
CA ALA A 54 -17.37 -0.51 -3.75
C ALA A 54 -18.23 0.29 -4.74
N LEU A 55 -19.18 -0.38 -5.42
CA LEU A 55 -20.14 0.28 -6.32
C LEU A 55 -21.16 1.14 -5.55
N GLU A 56 -21.61 0.69 -4.38
CA GLU A 56 -22.48 1.50 -3.51
C GLU A 56 -21.78 2.80 -3.10
N MET A 57 -20.54 2.72 -2.63
CA MET A 57 -19.77 3.91 -2.26
C MET A 57 -19.55 4.86 -3.44
N ALA A 58 -19.21 4.34 -4.63
CA ALA A 58 -19.03 5.19 -5.81
C ALA A 58 -20.35 5.89 -6.21
N HIS A 59 -21.48 5.16 -6.13
CA HIS A 59 -22.80 5.73 -6.40
C HIS A 59 -23.21 6.79 -5.35
N GLU A 60 -22.83 6.62 -4.09
CA GLU A 60 -23.07 7.61 -3.04
C GLU A 60 -22.28 8.91 -3.27
N ILE A 61 -21.06 8.82 -3.82
CA ILE A 61 -20.23 10.00 -4.12
C ILE A 61 -20.76 10.70 -5.39
N ASP A 62 -20.99 9.95 -6.46
CA ASP A 62 -21.54 10.46 -7.71
C ASP A 62 -22.35 9.35 -8.43
N PRO A 63 -23.69 9.43 -8.39
CA PRO A 63 -24.57 8.46 -9.03
C PRO A 63 -24.34 8.28 -10.53
N ASP A 64 -23.81 9.31 -11.18
CA ASP A 64 -23.65 9.38 -12.63
C ASP A 64 -22.22 9.09 -13.10
N CYS A 65 -21.28 8.82 -12.19
CA CYS A 65 -19.87 8.65 -12.55
C CYS A 65 -19.60 7.45 -13.47
N TRP A 66 -18.55 7.58 -14.28
CA TRP A 66 -17.93 6.43 -14.95
C TRP A 66 -17.02 5.69 -13.97
N ILE A 67 -17.15 4.37 -13.91
CA ILE A 67 -16.44 3.51 -12.97
C ILE A 67 -15.52 2.56 -13.72
N LEU A 68 -14.25 2.52 -13.30
CA LEU A 68 -13.34 1.41 -13.57
C LEU A 68 -13.22 0.55 -12.32
N ALA A 69 -13.83 -0.64 -12.35
CA ALA A 69 -13.75 -1.61 -11.26
C ALA A 69 -12.55 -2.52 -11.46
N LYS A 70 -11.54 -2.39 -10.59
CA LYS A 70 -10.32 -3.19 -10.58
C LYS A 70 -10.42 -4.25 -9.48
N MET A 71 -10.23 -5.51 -9.83
CA MET A 71 -10.20 -6.61 -8.87
C MET A 71 -9.16 -7.65 -9.29
N ASP A 72 -8.58 -8.36 -8.34
CA ASP A 72 -7.66 -9.50 -8.59
C ASP A 72 -8.39 -10.84 -8.74
N SER A 73 -9.68 -10.89 -8.41
CA SER A 73 -10.56 -12.01 -8.70
C SER A 73 -10.94 -12.08 -10.19
N LYS A 74 -10.15 -12.83 -10.96
CA LYS A 74 -10.44 -13.06 -12.39
C LYS A 74 -11.84 -13.63 -12.63
N LEU A 75 -12.33 -14.48 -11.72
CA LEU A 75 -13.68 -15.04 -11.80
C LEU A 75 -14.76 -13.94 -11.78
N VAL A 76 -14.69 -13.02 -10.81
CA VAL A 76 -15.68 -11.93 -10.67
C VAL A 76 -15.60 -10.99 -11.86
N VAL A 77 -14.39 -10.59 -12.27
CA VAL A 77 -14.17 -9.70 -13.42
C VAL A 77 -14.79 -10.28 -14.70
N GLU A 78 -14.52 -11.55 -15.01
CA GLU A 78 -15.03 -12.20 -16.21
C GLU A 78 -16.54 -12.40 -16.19
N GLN A 79 -17.10 -12.73 -15.01
CA GLN A 79 -18.53 -12.91 -14.83
C GLN A 79 -19.31 -11.59 -14.90
N MET A 80 -18.78 -10.52 -14.29
CA MET A 80 -19.39 -9.19 -14.31
C MET A 80 -19.27 -8.52 -15.68
N SER A 81 -18.20 -8.81 -16.41
CA SER A 81 -18.06 -8.44 -17.83
C SER A 81 -18.99 -9.22 -18.76
N GLY A 82 -19.73 -10.21 -18.27
CA GLY A 82 -20.63 -11.04 -19.07
C GLY A 82 -19.93 -12.09 -19.95
N ARG A 83 -18.60 -12.24 -19.83
CA ARG A 83 -17.83 -13.24 -20.58
C ARG A 83 -18.03 -14.64 -20.02
N TRP A 84 -18.19 -14.77 -18.70
CA TRP A 84 -18.39 -16.05 -18.02
C TRP A 84 -19.79 -16.14 -17.37
N LYS A 85 -20.39 -17.35 -17.40
CA LYS A 85 -21.71 -17.60 -16.80
C LYS A 85 -21.60 -17.74 -15.28
N ILE A 86 -22.48 -17.05 -14.55
CA ILE A 86 -22.65 -17.20 -13.10
C ILE A 86 -23.58 -18.38 -12.82
N LYS A 87 -23.06 -19.44 -12.19
CA LYS A 87 -23.83 -20.67 -11.92
C LYS A 87 -24.47 -20.70 -10.53
N HIS A 88 -23.78 -20.20 -9.50
CA HIS A 88 -24.24 -20.29 -8.11
C HIS A 88 -25.26 -19.19 -7.82
N GLU A 89 -26.35 -19.54 -7.13
CA GLU A 89 -27.49 -18.64 -6.86
C GLU A 89 -27.08 -17.40 -6.06
N ASP A 90 -26.25 -17.57 -5.02
CA ASP A 90 -25.79 -16.44 -4.20
C ASP A 90 -24.98 -15.42 -5.01
N MET A 91 -24.11 -15.90 -5.91
CA MET A 91 -23.37 -15.03 -6.83
C MET A 91 -24.29 -14.36 -7.85
N GLN A 92 -25.37 -15.04 -8.30
CA GLN A 92 -26.36 -14.42 -9.19
C GLN A 92 -27.09 -13.26 -8.50
N LYS A 93 -27.47 -13.44 -7.22
CA LYS A 93 -28.09 -12.39 -6.40
C LYS A 93 -27.16 -11.19 -6.23
N LEU A 94 -25.90 -11.43 -5.86
CA LEU A 94 -24.91 -10.36 -5.70
C LEU A 94 -24.59 -9.65 -7.02
N ALA A 95 -24.47 -10.38 -8.13
CA ALA A 95 -24.26 -9.80 -9.44
C ALA A 95 -25.46 -8.96 -9.91
N ALA A 96 -26.69 -9.41 -9.63
CA ALA A 96 -27.89 -8.63 -9.91
C ALA A 96 -27.91 -7.33 -9.08
N LYS A 97 -27.54 -7.41 -7.80
CA LYS A 97 -27.38 -6.22 -6.94
C LYS A 97 -26.35 -5.26 -7.50
N ALA A 98 -25.13 -5.74 -7.81
CA ALA A 98 -24.05 -4.95 -8.41
C ALA A 98 -24.51 -4.20 -9.69
N ARG A 99 -25.23 -4.89 -10.59
CA ARG A 99 -25.76 -4.29 -11.83
C ARG A 99 -26.91 -3.30 -11.60
N GLY A 100 -27.56 -3.35 -10.44
CA GLY A 100 -28.66 -2.46 -10.08
C GLY A 100 -28.22 -1.16 -9.41
N ILE A 101 -27.00 -1.10 -8.88
CA ILE A 101 -26.49 0.08 -8.15
C ILE A 101 -26.14 1.21 -9.11
N VAL A 102 -25.39 0.88 -10.17
CA VAL A 102 -24.94 1.85 -11.17
C VAL A 102 -25.36 1.37 -12.55
N ASN A 103 -25.49 2.32 -13.48
CA ASN A 103 -25.77 1.99 -14.88
C ASN A 103 -24.67 1.05 -15.42
N PRO A 104 -24.99 -0.19 -15.83
CA PRO A 104 -23.97 -1.15 -16.27
C PRO A 104 -23.16 -0.68 -17.49
N ARG A 105 -23.67 0.27 -18.27
CA ARG A 105 -22.96 0.87 -19.40
C ARG A 105 -21.85 1.83 -18.97
N ARG A 106 -21.86 2.28 -17.72
CA ARG A 106 -20.85 3.20 -17.15
C ARG A 106 -19.80 2.49 -16.31
N VAL A 107 -19.81 1.14 -16.27
CA VAL A 107 -18.84 0.35 -15.52
C VAL A 107 -18.01 -0.49 -16.47
N LYS A 108 -16.68 -0.38 -16.34
CA LYS A 108 -15.73 -1.32 -16.93
C LYS A 108 -15.10 -2.15 -15.82
N TYR A 109 -15.00 -3.45 -16.03
CA TYR A 109 -14.32 -4.37 -15.11
C TYR A 109 -12.95 -4.72 -15.66
N GLU A 110 -11.93 -4.63 -14.83
CA GLU A 110 -10.53 -4.89 -15.16
C GLU A 110 -9.91 -5.81 -14.12
N TRP A 111 -9.22 -6.84 -14.62
CA TRP A 111 -8.44 -7.71 -13.75
C TRP A 111 -7.06 -7.10 -13.51
N ILE A 112 -6.65 -7.04 -12.26
CA ILE A 112 -5.30 -6.61 -11.86
C ILE A 112 -4.58 -7.72 -11.09
N PRO A 113 -3.24 -7.79 -11.14
CA PRO A 113 -2.48 -8.65 -10.23
C PRO A 113 -2.76 -8.28 -8.76
N ARG A 114 -2.75 -9.29 -7.87
CA ARG A 114 -3.01 -9.11 -6.43
C ARG A 114 -2.05 -8.14 -5.77
N GLU A 115 -0.83 -8.07 -6.29
CA GLU A 115 0.21 -7.14 -5.85
C GLU A 115 -0.18 -5.66 -6.04
N LEU A 116 -1.15 -5.39 -6.91
CA LEU A 116 -1.72 -4.06 -7.16
C LEU A 116 -3.03 -3.82 -6.39
N ASN A 117 -3.63 -4.83 -5.77
CA ASN A 117 -4.92 -4.74 -5.05
C ASN A 117 -4.74 -4.71 -3.51
N LYS A 118 -3.55 -4.34 -3.02
CA LYS A 118 -3.12 -4.49 -1.62
C LYS A 118 -4.01 -3.75 -0.61
N ASP A 119 -4.57 -2.60 -0.99
CA ASP A 119 -5.41 -1.83 -0.06
C ASP A 119 -6.75 -2.51 0.19
N ALA A 120 -7.39 -3.07 -0.85
CA ALA A 120 -8.62 -3.84 -0.69
C ALA A 120 -8.38 -5.17 0.06
N ASP A 121 -7.26 -5.85 -0.22
CA ASP A 121 -6.85 -7.07 0.50
C ASP A 121 -6.61 -6.81 1.99
N ARG A 122 -5.91 -5.70 2.32
CA ARG A 122 -5.73 -5.23 3.70
C ARG A 122 -7.07 -5.04 4.39
N LEU A 123 -7.98 -4.29 3.79
CA LEU A 123 -9.31 -4.02 4.34
C LEU A 123 -10.09 -5.34 4.58
N SER A 124 -10.06 -6.27 3.62
CA SER A 124 -10.70 -7.59 3.78
C SER A 124 -10.14 -8.37 4.97
N ASN A 125 -8.81 -8.39 5.13
CA ASN A 125 -8.16 -9.06 6.24
C ASN A 125 -8.47 -8.39 7.59
N GLU A 126 -8.41 -7.06 7.67
CA GLU A 126 -8.77 -6.29 8.87
C GLU A 126 -10.21 -6.57 9.32
N ALA A 127 -11.14 -6.64 8.37
CA ALA A 127 -12.53 -6.98 8.64
C ALA A 127 -12.66 -8.40 9.21
N MET A 128 -12.02 -9.40 8.58
CA MET A 128 -12.03 -10.78 9.07
C MET A 128 -11.42 -10.90 10.47
N ASP A 129 -10.32 -10.22 10.74
CA ASP A 129 -9.69 -10.20 12.07
C ASP A 129 -10.58 -9.57 13.13
N ALA A 130 -11.16 -8.41 12.84
CA ALA A 130 -12.08 -7.72 13.74
C ALA A 130 -13.30 -8.60 14.05
N GLY A 131 -13.92 -9.17 13.02
CA GLY A 131 -15.08 -10.05 13.14
C GLY A 131 -14.81 -11.34 13.93
N MET A 132 -13.64 -11.95 13.73
CA MET A 132 -13.21 -13.13 14.50
C MET A 132 -12.89 -12.79 15.95
N ALA A 133 -12.42 -11.57 16.23
CA ALA A 133 -12.22 -11.07 17.58
C ALA A 133 -13.52 -10.57 18.25
N GLY A 134 -14.65 -10.58 17.54
CA GLY A 134 -15.95 -10.14 18.06
C GLY A 134 -16.05 -8.61 18.23
N ILE A 135 -15.17 -7.85 17.58
CA ILE A 135 -15.16 -6.39 17.60
C ILE A 135 -15.61 -5.84 16.24
N PRO A 136 -16.31 -4.70 16.19
CA PRO A 136 -16.60 -4.05 14.91
C PRO A 136 -15.28 -3.58 14.29
N TRP A 137 -15.17 -3.68 12.97
CA TRP A 137 -14.10 -2.99 12.26
C TRP A 137 -14.31 -1.48 12.43
N VAL A 138 -13.23 -0.77 12.77
CA VAL A 138 -13.23 0.69 12.92
C VAL A 138 -12.28 1.25 11.89
N HIS A 139 -12.77 2.20 11.09
CA HIS A 139 -11.99 2.91 10.09
C HIS A 139 -10.80 3.63 10.74
N LYS A 140 -9.57 3.21 10.41
CA LYS A 140 -8.33 3.82 10.93
C LYS A 140 -7.80 4.89 9.97
N GLY A 141 -8.51 6.02 9.89
CA GLY A 141 -7.99 7.26 9.32
C GLY A 141 -8.00 7.35 7.79
N GLY A 142 -8.92 8.18 7.29
CA GLY A 142 -9.05 8.64 5.90
C GLY A 142 -10.44 9.29 5.77
N LEU A 143 -10.55 10.48 5.15
CA LEU A 143 -11.83 11.23 5.10
C LEU A 143 -12.99 10.32 4.62
N ALA A 144 -13.98 10.10 5.47
CA ALA A 144 -15.27 9.60 5.04
C ALA A 144 -16.08 10.81 4.51
N LEU A 145 -16.32 10.86 3.21
CA LEU A 145 -17.24 11.84 2.64
C LEU A 145 -18.69 11.36 2.82
N ARG A 146 -19.45 12.09 3.63
CA ARG A 146 -20.92 12.11 3.52
C ARG A 146 -21.34 13.48 3.01
N GLY A 147 -21.84 13.56 1.78
CA GLY A 147 -22.43 14.78 1.22
C GLY A 147 -21.45 15.93 0.91
N GLY A 148 -20.19 15.63 0.56
CA GLY A 148 -19.25 16.63 0.05
C GLY A 148 -18.59 17.55 1.09
N VAL A 149 -18.70 17.24 2.39
CA VAL A 149 -17.99 17.97 3.46
C VAL A 149 -17.43 16.99 4.49
N ALA A 150 -16.18 17.19 4.91
CA ALA A 150 -15.53 16.38 5.95
C ALA A 150 -16.16 16.64 7.33
N TYR A 151 -16.49 15.58 8.08
CA TYR A 151 -16.93 15.67 9.47
C TYR A 151 -16.22 14.64 10.37
N VAL A 152 -16.05 15.00 11.64
CA VAL A 152 -15.65 14.11 12.74
C VAL A 152 -16.90 13.54 13.42
N ASP A 153 -16.93 12.24 13.67
CA ASP A 153 -18.06 11.54 14.26
C ASP A 153 -18.26 11.93 15.75
N GLY A 154 -19.43 12.49 16.03
CA GLY A 154 -19.94 12.82 17.37
C GLY A 154 -21.46 12.86 17.28
N GLY A 155 -22.11 11.87 17.90
CA GLY A 155 -23.54 11.60 17.72
C GLY A 155 -24.51 12.74 18.09
N GLY A 156 -25.63 12.80 17.38
CA GLY A 156 -26.79 13.66 17.66
C GLY A 156 -27.73 13.80 16.46
N GLU A 157 -29.03 13.70 16.70
CA GLU A 157 -30.14 13.57 15.73
C GLU A 157 -30.53 14.80 14.87
N ALA A 158 -31.14 14.47 13.72
CA ALA A 158 -32.26 15.12 12.99
C ALA A 158 -32.10 16.48 12.26
N ALA A 159 -32.33 16.48 10.93
CA ALA A 159 -33.54 17.00 10.25
C ALA A 159 -33.29 17.33 8.75
N ALA A 160 -34.34 17.19 7.94
CA ALA A 160 -34.37 17.27 6.47
C ALA A 160 -34.57 18.69 5.90
N THR A 161 -34.21 18.93 4.62
CA THR A 161 -35.08 19.48 3.53
C THR A 161 -34.36 19.77 2.18
N GLY A 162 -34.84 19.13 1.10
CA GLY A 162 -35.30 19.72 -0.19
C GLY A 162 -34.34 20.33 -1.25
N PRO A 163 -34.66 20.25 -2.58
CA PRO A 163 -33.69 20.37 -3.69
C PRO A 163 -33.96 21.50 -4.73
N ALA A 164 -32.95 21.81 -5.57
CA ALA A 164 -33.04 22.39 -6.94
C ALA A 164 -31.58 22.50 -7.46
N GLY A 165 -31.13 22.08 -8.65
CA GLY A 165 -31.66 22.14 -10.01
C GLY A 165 -30.43 22.34 -10.93
N THR A 166 -30.25 21.51 -11.96
CA THR A 166 -29.08 21.53 -12.86
C THR A 166 -29.51 21.89 -14.29
N PRO A 167 -28.75 22.71 -15.05
CA PRO A 167 -28.85 22.76 -16.50
C PRO A 167 -27.82 21.83 -17.18
N GLU A 168 -28.26 21.18 -18.25
CA GLU A 168 -27.47 20.32 -19.15
C GLU A 168 -26.40 21.11 -19.94
N ALA A 169 -25.21 20.51 -20.09
CA ALA A 169 -24.21 20.93 -21.07
C ALA A 169 -23.69 19.72 -21.87
N GLN A 170 -23.63 19.88 -23.18
CA GLN A 170 -23.26 18.87 -24.19
C GLN A 170 -21.77 18.52 -24.16
N ALA A 171 -21.45 17.24 -24.36
CA ALA A 171 -20.09 16.71 -24.43
C ALA A 171 -19.45 16.90 -25.82
N PRO A 172 -18.18 17.31 -25.93
CA PRO A 172 -17.42 17.24 -27.18
C PRO A 172 -16.78 15.86 -27.39
N ASP A 173 -16.61 15.49 -28.66
CA ASP A 173 -16.05 14.22 -29.14
C ASP A 173 -14.65 13.91 -28.59
N ALA A 174 -14.50 12.70 -28.02
CA ALA A 174 -13.22 12.20 -27.51
C ALA A 174 -12.41 11.50 -28.62
N GLN A 175 -11.21 12.00 -28.88
CA GLN A 175 -10.19 11.30 -29.66
C GLN A 175 -9.57 10.14 -28.86
N PRO A 176 -9.02 9.10 -29.52
CA PRO A 176 -8.55 7.90 -28.82
C PRO A 176 -7.34 8.22 -27.93
N ALA A 177 -7.40 7.77 -26.67
CA ALA A 177 -6.36 7.97 -25.67
C ALA A 177 -5.06 7.25 -26.05
N GLU A 178 -3.97 8.02 -26.14
CA GLU A 178 -2.60 7.51 -26.17
C GLU A 178 -2.28 6.75 -24.88
N ALA A 179 -1.53 5.65 -25.00
CA ALA A 179 -1.13 4.82 -23.88
C ALA A 179 -0.30 5.63 -22.87
N LEU A 180 -0.81 5.73 -21.63
CA LEU A 180 -0.12 6.41 -20.53
C LEU A 180 1.23 5.72 -20.26
N ALA A 181 2.30 6.51 -20.36
CA ALA A 181 3.65 6.12 -19.98
C ALA A 181 3.71 5.79 -18.47
N PRO A 182 4.63 4.93 -18.01
CA PRO A 182 4.77 4.60 -16.60
C PRO A 182 5.02 5.88 -15.77
N GLU A 183 4.25 6.05 -14.69
CA GLU A 183 4.43 7.13 -13.73
C GLU A 183 5.85 7.08 -13.14
N ALA A 184 6.46 8.25 -12.98
CA ALA A 184 7.78 8.38 -12.40
C ALA A 184 7.75 7.89 -10.93
N PRO A 185 8.81 7.21 -10.46
CA PRO A 185 8.88 6.75 -9.08
C PRO A 185 8.77 7.93 -8.10
N ALA A 186 8.01 7.73 -7.02
CA ALA A 186 7.85 8.72 -5.97
C ALA A 186 9.19 9.00 -5.25
N ALA A 187 9.35 10.22 -4.71
CA ALA A 187 10.51 10.58 -3.91
C ALA A 187 10.64 9.72 -2.64
N ALA A 188 9.50 9.37 -2.03
CA ALA A 188 9.41 8.32 -1.03
C ALA A 188 9.67 6.95 -1.69
N GLY A 189 10.66 6.22 -1.18
CA GLY A 189 11.18 4.99 -1.77
C GLY A 189 12.54 5.14 -2.44
N ALA A 190 13.08 6.36 -2.56
CA ALA A 190 14.47 6.56 -2.98
C ALA A 190 15.45 5.97 -1.95
N LEU A 191 16.60 5.50 -2.43
CA LEU A 191 17.65 4.98 -1.56
C LEU A 191 18.21 6.12 -0.70
N HIS A 192 18.22 5.92 0.62
CA HIS A 192 18.88 6.82 1.55
C HIS A 192 20.37 6.47 1.65
N HIS A 193 20.67 5.22 1.96
CA HIS A 193 22.03 4.72 2.01
C HIS A 193 22.14 3.21 1.83
N THR A 194 23.38 2.74 1.64
CA THR A 194 23.72 1.31 1.62
C THR A 194 24.86 1.07 2.59
N GLU A 195 24.73 0.05 3.43
CA GLU A 195 25.77 -0.36 4.37
C GLU A 195 26.39 -1.68 3.94
N LEU A 196 27.73 -1.68 3.86
CA LEU A 196 28.55 -2.82 3.50
C LEU A 196 29.38 -3.26 4.71
N TRP A 197 29.07 -4.43 5.23
CA TRP A 197 29.94 -5.09 6.20
C TRP A 197 31.10 -5.80 5.51
N VAL A 198 32.30 -5.48 5.94
CA VAL A 198 33.56 -6.04 5.45
C VAL A 198 34.35 -6.64 6.60
N ARG A 199 35.08 -7.72 6.32
CA ARG A 199 35.94 -8.40 7.30
C ARG A 199 37.10 -7.51 7.76
N ASP A 200 37.70 -6.76 6.82
CA ASP A 200 38.82 -5.84 7.07
C ASP A 200 38.54 -4.53 6.34
N PHE A 201 38.33 -3.47 7.12
CA PHE A 201 38.05 -2.15 6.57
C PHE A 201 39.23 -1.55 5.82
N ALA A 202 40.47 -1.74 6.28
CA ALA A 202 41.63 -1.16 5.60
C ALA A 202 41.84 -1.78 4.21
N GLU A 203 41.63 -3.10 4.08
CA GLU A 203 41.64 -3.80 2.78
C GLU A 203 40.50 -3.32 1.87
N ALA A 204 39.28 -3.20 2.41
CA ALA A 204 38.12 -2.72 1.67
C ALA A 204 38.30 -1.26 1.22
N GLU A 205 38.84 -0.40 2.07
CA GLU A 205 39.09 0.99 1.76
C GLU A 205 40.12 1.15 0.63
N ALA A 206 41.24 0.43 0.70
CA ALA A 206 42.26 0.47 -0.33
C ALA A 206 41.75 0.00 -1.71
N SER A 207 40.81 -0.96 -1.71
CA SER A 207 40.27 -1.55 -2.93
C SER A 207 39.03 -0.84 -3.49
N LEU A 208 38.07 -0.45 -2.65
CA LEU A 208 36.80 0.17 -3.03
C LEU A 208 36.83 1.70 -2.98
N GLY A 209 37.58 2.29 -2.05
CA GLY A 209 37.51 3.74 -1.77
C GLY A 209 37.82 4.60 -3.00
N TRP A 210 38.90 4.28 -3.72
CA TRP A 210 39.26 5.01 -4.94
C TRP A 210 38.19 4.88 -6.03
N LEU A 211 37.53 3.72 -6.13
CA LEU A 211 36.51 3.47 -7.14
C LEU A 211 35.26 4.30 -6.83
N LEU A 212 34.83 4.33 -5.57
CA LEU A 212 33.71 5.17 -5.12
C LEU A 212 33.95 6.65 -5.42
N GLU A 213 35.16 7.14 -5.09
CA GLU A 213 35.55 8.52 -5.37
C GLU A 213 35.56 8.83 -6.87
N ARG A 214 35.98 7.89 -7.72
CA ARG A 214 35.91 8.03 -9.19
C ARG A 214 34.49 8.03 -9.74
N LEU A 215 33.57 7.34 -9.07
CA LEU A 215 32.16 7.31 -9.43
C LEU A 215 31.38 8.53 -8.91
N GLY A 216 32.05 9.45 -8.20
CA GLY A 216 31.45 10.70 -7.72
C GLY A 216 30.96 10.65 -6.27
N TYR A 217 31.25 9.57 -5.53
CA TYR A 217 30.99 9.52 -4.10
C TYR A 217 32.16 10.12 -3.32
N LEU A 218 31.96 11.27 -2.69
CA LEU A 218 32.99 11.98 -1.95
C LEU A 218 33.09 11.44 -0.52
N ARG A 219 34.31 11.20 -0.05
CA ARG A 219 34.53 10.79 1.33
C ARG A 219 34.06 11.88 2.29
N ALA A 220 33.11 11.55 3.16
CA ALA A 220 32.46 12.50 4.06
C ALA A 220 32.88 12.29 5.51
N GLU A 221 32.92 11.04 5.98
CA GLU A 221 33.29 10.70 7.36
C GLU A 221 34.19 9.47 7.37
N HIS A 222 35.06 9.36 8.38
CA HIS A 222 35.99 8.25 8.53
C HIS A 222 36.28 8.00 10.02
N TRP A 223 36.22 6.74 10.43
CA TRP A 223 36.54 6.28 11.78
C TRP A 223 37.47 5.07 11.73
N LYS A 224 37.76 4.49 12.91
CA LYS A 224 38.78 3.44 13.03
C LYS A 224 38.49 2.19 12.18
N THR A 225 37.21 1.84 12.03
CA THR A 225 36.78 0.57 11.43
C THR A 225 35.79 0.76 10.29
N GLY A 226 35.62 1.99 9.79
CA GLY A 226 34.67 2.27 8.73
C GLY A 226 34.78 3.70 8.19
N ALA A 227 34.07 3.95 7.10
CA ALA A 227 33.93 5.27 6.50
C ALA A 227 32.64 5.40 5.71
N LYS A 228 32.25 6.66 5.45
CA LYS A 228 31.07 7.07 4.69
C LYS A 228 31.50 7.85 3.46
N TRP A 229 30.96 7.45 2.31
CA TRP A 229 31.09 8.16 1.05
C TRP A 229 29.74 8.72 0.60
N GLN A 230 29.68 10.05 0.45
CA GLN A 230 28.49 10.80 0.08
C GLN A 230 28.37 10.94 -1.44
N GLY A 231 27.27 10.46 -2.01
CA GLY A 231 26.87 10.71 -3.40
C GLY A 231 25.85 11.85 -3.50
N ALA A 232 25.28 12.03 -4.68
CA ALA A 232 24.30 13.08 -4.95
C ALA A 232 23.01 12.92 -4.13
N ASP A 233 22.41 11.72 -4.18
CA ASP A 233 21.08 11.45 -3.60
C ASP A 233 21.11 10.40 -2.49
N SER A 234 22.25 9.72 -2.29
CA SER A 234 22.45 8.67 -1.28
C SER A 234 23.91 8.62 -0.84
N TYR A 235 24.20 7.87 0.22
CA TYR A 235 25.58 7.59 0.64
C TYR A 235 25.83 6.09 0.84
N ILE A 236 27.10 5.72 0.86
CA ILE A 236 27.56 4.36 1.12
C ILE A 236 28.37 4.36 2.41
N VAL A 237 28.07 3.44 3.32
CA VAL A 237 28.89 3.13 4.48
C VAL A 237 29.60 1.81 4.22
N VAL A 238 30.91 1.78 4.46
CA VAL A 238 31.68 0.54 4.50
C VAL A 238 32.27 0.42 5.88
N GLU A 239 31.93 -0.63 6.60
CA GLU A 239 32.41 -0.82 7.96
C GLU A 239 32.74 -2.27 8.30
N SER A 240 33.57 -2.40 9.32
CA SER A 240 33.90 -3.62 10.03
C SER A 240 33.62 -3.40 11.51
N GLY A 241 33.42 -4.47 12.27
CA GLY A 241 33.06 -4.32 13.67
C GLY A 241 32.96 -5.64 14.42
N PRO A 242 32.70 -5.57 15.73
CA PRO A 242 32.56 -6.76 16.58
C PRO A 242 31.37 -7.65 16.19
N ASP A 243 30.38 -7.08 15.49
CA ASP A 243 29.19 -7.78 15.03
C ASP A 243 29.37 -8.42 13.64
N VAL A 244 30.50 -8.16 12.97
CA VAL A 244 30.85 -8.77 11.69
C VAL A 244 31.51 -10.12 11.93
N LEU A 245 30.91 -11.19 11.39
CA LEU A 245 31.51 -12.52 11.45
C LEU A 245 32.85 -12.56 10.68
N ASP A 246 33.86 -13.20 11.27
CA ASP A 246 35.18 -13.40 10.64
C ASP A 246 35.12 -14.49 9.55
N ALA A 247 34.37 -14.21 8.49
CA ALA A 247 34.22 -15.03 7.30
C ALA A 247 34.34 -14.17 6.03
N GLY A 248 34.92 -14.72 4.97
CA GLY A 248 35.00 -14.02 3.68
C GLY A 248 33.62 -13.89 3.01
N HIS A 249 33.41 -12.80 2.28
CA HIS A 249 32.21 -12.61 1.46
C HIS A 249 32.28 -13.47 0.17
N ASP A 250 31.29 -14.33 -0.07
CA ASP A 250 31.10 -15.02 -1.37
C ASP A 250 29.96 -14.33 -2.13
N ARG A 251 30.30 -13.61 -3.20
CA ARG A 251 29.34 -12.87 -4.04
C ARG A 251 28.21 -13.71 -4.65
N ARG A 252 28.31 -15.04 -4.59
CA ARG A 252 27.29 -15.97 -5.09
C ARG A 252 26.30 -16.39 -4.01
N ARG A 253 26.54 -16.02 -2.75
CA ARG A 253 25.60 -16.19 -1.64
C ARG A 253 24.74 -14.94 -1.51
N PRO A 254 23.47 -15.09 -1.08
CA PRO A 254 22.68 -13.95 -0.63
C PRO A 254 23.43 -13.18 0.47
N GLY A 255 23.46 -11.86 0.39
CA GLY A 255 24.09 -11.05 1.42
C GLY A 255 24.31 -9.59 1.04
N LEU A 256 24.08 -8.74 2.02
CA LEU A 256 24.32 -7.31 2.16
C LEU A 256 24.08 -7.03 3.66
N ASN A 257 24.66 -6.00 4.27
CA ASN A 257 24.23 -5.66 5.64
C ASN A 257 22.79 -5.12 5.59
N HIS A 258 22.59 -3.89 5.09
CA HIS A 258 21.23 -3.40 4.83
C HIS A 258 21.14 -2.37 3.69
N LEU A 259 19.91 -2.20 3.21
CA LEU A 259 19.50 -1.06 2.38
C LEU A 259 18.61 -0.15 3.20
N ALA A 260 18.88 1.15 3.16
CA ALA A 260 18.06 2.15 3.79
C ALA A 260 17.29 2.97 2.75
N PHE A 261 16.02 3.24 3.02
CA PHE A 261 15.12 3.99 2.13
C PHE A 261 14.58 5.24 2.81
N ARG A 262 14.41 6.30 2.01
CA ARG A 262 13.65 7.48 2.40
C ARG A 262 12.18 7.09 2.47
N ALA A 263 11.63 7.01 3.68
CA ALA A 263 10.33 6.43 3.95
C ALA A 263 9.23 7.49 4.16
N GLY A 264 9.51 8.76 3.87
CA GLY A 264 8.56 9.86 4.05
C GLY A 264 8.59 10.41 5.47
N SER A 265 7.43 10.80 6.00
CA SER A 265 7.32 11.37 7.34
C SER A 265 7.56 10.34 8.46
N LYS A 266 7.72 10.81 9.70
CA LYS A 266 7.74 9.93 10.89
C LYS A 266 6.50 9.03 10.98
N ALA A 267 5.33 9.56 10.60
CA ALA A 267 4.09 8.79 10.58
C ALA A 267 4.09 7.69 9.51
N ASP A 268 4.75 7.93 8.38
CA ASP A 268 4.91 6.94 7.31
C ASP A 268 5.85 5.80 7.75
N VAL A 269 6.97 6.13 8.41
CA VAL A 269 7.86 5.14 9.02
C VAL A 269 7.11 4.27 10.04
N ASP A 270 6.35 4.89 10.93
CA ASP A 270 5.51 4.20 11.92
C ASP A 270 4.50 3.25 11.28
N LEU A 271 3.83 3.71 10.22
CA LEU A 271 2.86 2.92 9.47
C LEU A 271 3.52 1.72 8.78
N LEU A 272 4.63 1.96 8.08
CA LEU A 272 5.38 0.93 7.39
C LEU A 272 5.94 -0.10 8.37
N THR A 273 6.45 0.33 9.53
CA THR A 273 6.96 -0.55 10.58
C THR A 273 5.88 -1.50 11.09
N ARG A 274 4.68 -0.97 11.40
CA ARG A 274 3.55 -1.81 11.85
C ARG A 274 3.10 -2.79 10.77
N ARG A 275 3.11 -2.38 9.50
CA ARG A 275 2.74 -3.23 8.36
C ARG A 275 3.81 -4.27 8.03
N ALA A 276 5.09 -3.98 8.26
CA ALA A 276 6.18 -4.87 7.91
C ALA A 276 6.06 -6.23 8.61
N ALA A 277 5.53 -6.26 9.84
CA ALA A 277 5.22 -7.48 10.59
C ALA A 277 4.34 -8.47 9.82
N SER A 278 3.28 -8.00 9.16
CA SER A 278 2.40 -8.86 8.36
C SER A 278 3.02 -9.31 7.03
N HIS A 279 4.17 -8.73 6.66
CA HIS A 279 4.92 -9.06 5.45
C HIS A 279 6.22 -9.82 5.73
N GLY A 280 6.32 -10.48 6.89
CA GLY A 280 7.45 -11.35 7.23
C GLY A 280 8.71 -10.61 7.66
N TRP A 281 8.57 -9.35 8.08
CA TRP A 281 9.65 -8.56 8.68
C TRP A 281 9.48 -8.47 10.20
N THR A 282 10.59 -8.46 10.90
CA THR A 282 10.66 -8.33 12.35
C THR A 282 11.37 -7.03 12.68
N LEU A 283 10.79 -6.23 13.58
CA LEU A 283 11.43 -5.02 14.08
C LEU A 283 12.66 -5.39 14.91
N LEU A 284 13.82 -4.91 14.48
CA LEU A 284 15.06 -4.94 15.23
C LEU A 284 15.11 -3.79 16.23
N PHE A 285 15.87 -3.99 17.31
CA PHE A 285 16.11 -2.97 18.34
C PHE A 285 14.83 -2.33 18.90
N ALA A 286 13.80 -3.14 19.15
CA ALA A 286 12.48 -2.66 19.57
C ALA A 286 12.50 -1.80 20.85
N ASP A 287 13.51 -1.99 21.71
CA ASP A 287 13.76 -1.20 22.92
C ASP A 287 14.30 0.21 22.64
N ARG A 288 14.90 0.42 21.46
CA ARG A 288 15.49 1.69 21.01
C ARG A 288 14.73 2.33 19.85
N HIS A 289 13.79 1.62 19.22
CA HIS A 289 12.95 2.15 18.15
C HIS A 289 12.11 3.36 18.64
N PRO A 290 11.98 4.46 17.86
CA PRO A 290 12.48 4.68 16.50
C PRO A 290 13.87 5.36 16.40
N HIS A 291 14.67 5.32 17.47
CA HIS A 291 15.93 6.05 17.58
C HIS A 291 17.16 5.13 17.74
N ALA A 292 17.10 3.93 17.15
CA ALA A 292 18.18 2.94 17.28
C ALA A 292 19.50 3.42 16.64
N GLY A 293 19.44 4.29 15.62
CA GLY A 293 20.60 4.95 15.00
C GLY A 293 21.04 6.27 15.68
N GLY A 294 20.39 6.69 16.77
CA GLY A 294 20.70 7.92 17.51
C GLY A 294 19.50 8.85 17.71
N GLY A 295 19.62 9.83 18.61
CA GLY A 295 18.50 10.67 19.05
C GLY A 295 17.87 11.57 17.97
N GLU A 296 18.68 12.01 16.99
CA GLU A 296 18.21 12.81 15.85
C GLU A 296 17.78 11.95 14.66
N HIS A 297 17.98 10.63 14.73
CA HIS A 297 17.73 9.71 13.63
C HIS A 297 16.43 8.95 13.90
N TYR A 298 15.39 9.24 13.13
CA TYR A 298 14.08 8.60 13.28
C TYR A 298 13.92 7.52 12.20
N ALA A 299 14.10 6.26 12.58
CA ALA A 299 14.09 5.14 11.66
C ALA A 299 13.55 3.84 12.25
N ALA A 300 13.16 2.93 11.37
CA ALA A 300 12.85 1.55 11.71
C ALA A 300 13.81 0.58 11.03
N TYR A 301 14.38 -0.32 11.82
CA TYR A 301 15.28 -1.38 11.35
C TYR A 301 14.49 -2.68 11.32
N LEU A 302 14.41 -3.31 10.17
CA LEU A 302 13.53 -4.46 9.94
C LEU A 302 14.33 -5.60 9.34
N GLU A 303 14.20 -6.80 9.88
CA GLU A 303 14.84 -8.01 9.35
C GLU A 303 13.79 -9.00 8.84
N ASN A 304 13.99 -9.58 7.66
CA ASN A 304 13.13 -10.65 7.16
C ASN A 304 13.64 -12.05 7.53
N SER A 305 12.81 -13.06 7.29
CA SER A 305 13.16 -14.47 7.58
C SER A 305 14.41 -15.02 6.86
N ALA A 306 14.92 -14.33 5.84
CA ALA A 306 16.14 -14.69 5.13
C ALA A 306 17.39 -13.97 5.68
N GLY A 307 17.24 -13.15 6.73
CA GLY A 307 18.31 -12.38 7.37
C GLY A 307 18.71 -11.12 6.60
N PHE A 308 17.86 -10.63 5.70
CA PHE A 308 18.07 -9.30 5.10
C PHE A 308 17.49 -8.24 6.00
N GLU A 309 18.30 -7.21 6.24
CA GLU A 309 17.89 -6.02 6.96
C GLU A 309 17.56 -4.88 5.99
N VAL A 310 16.52 -4.12 6.32
CA VAL A 310 16.20 -2.84 5.69
C VAL A 310 15.97 -1.79 6.75
N GLU A 311 16.30 -0.56 6.38
CA GLU A 311 16.07 0.61 7.23
C GLU A 311 15.08 1.56 6.55
N LEU A 312 14.10 2.03 7.31
CA LEU A 312 13.11 3.01 6.88
C LEU A 312 13.39 4.33 7.59
N VAL A 313 13.94 5.31 6.86
CA VAL A 313 14.38 6.58 7.43
C VAL A 313 13.31 7.65 7.20
N ALA A 314 12.87 8.30 8.27
CA ALA A 314 11.99 9.45 8.15
C ALA A 314 12.78 10.65 7.62
N GLU A 315 12.20 11.36 6.67
CA GLU A 315 12.68 12.67 6.25
C GLU A 315 11.97 13.75 7.04
N GLU A 316 12.73 14.74 7.50
CA GLU A 316 12.12 15.99 7.93
C GLU A 316 11.52 16.67 6.72
N SER A 317 10.28 17.15 6.85
CA SER A 317 9.63 17.96 5.83
C SER A 317 10.51 19.17 5.55
N GLY A 318 11.32 19.12 4.49
CA GLY A 318 11.94 20.32 3.94
C GLY A 318 10.85 21.32 3.57
N PRO A 319 11.10 22.64 3.65
CA PRO A 319 10.10 23.62 3.24
C PRO A 319 9.73 23.37 1.77
N ALA A 320 8.42 23.25 1.54
CA ALA A 320 7.81 23.13 0.21
C ALA A 320 8.13 24.34 -0.68
#